data_AF-A8ZLQ2-F1
#
_entry.id   AF-A8ZLQ2-F1
#
_cell.length_a   1.000
_cell.length_b   1.000
_cell.length_c   1.000
_cell.angle_alpha   90.00
_cell.angle_beta   90.00
_cell.angle_gamma   90.00
#
_symmetry.space_group_name_H-M   'P 1'
#
loop_
_entity.id
_entity.type
_entity.pdbx_description
1 polymer ?
#
loop_
_entity_poly.entity_id
_entity_poly.type
_entity_poly.pdbx_seq_one_letter_code
_entity_poly.pdbx_strand_id
1 'polypeptide(L)'
;MQDSLPESLSKLLGNISTDQQNYVLEARKQILGFDDHIIEVGRTTSTEYGLRKGEKQIYKTLMCAKFIPFHRGVYRPKLLLLLPYPKREWAGQGSGRTYKREKVKGLTWVEASHTKAWDQNSQLKLYFYTGKSQSRYSSVMDLTPYESMCHLLLGKEDLKFTSLFDIINLALNEWKLQVDERDQ
;
A
#
# COMPACT_ATOMS: atom_id res chain seq x y z
N MET A 1 -19.01 -13.14 12.14
CA MET A 1 -19.97 -12.17 11.59
C MET A 1 -19.73 -12.09 10.10
N GLN A 2 -20.79 -12.06 9.30
CA GLN A 2 -20.67 -11.81 7.87
C GLN A 2 -20.41 -10.31 7.72
N ASP A 3 -19.14 -9.91 7.78
CA ASP A 3 -18.77 -8.49 7.70
C ASP A 3 -19.18 -7.96 6.33
N SER A 4 -20.25 -7.17 6.31
CA SER A 4 -20.77 -6.55 5.10
C SER A 4 -19.71 -5.63 4.52
N LEU A 5 -19.53 -5.69 3.20
CA LEU A 5 -18.59 -4.80 2.53
C LEU A 5 -19.01 -3.34 2.71
N PRO A 6 -18.05 -2.43 2.98
CA PRO A 6 -18.33 -1.00 2.95
C PRO A 6 -18.88 -0.59 1.58
N GLU A 7 -19.88 0.29 1.58
CA GLU A 7 -20.54 0.77 0.36
C GLU A 7 -19.54 1.35 -0.65
N SER A 8 -18.48 2.01 -0.18
CA SER A 8 -17.39 2.52 -1.01
C SER A 8 -16.65 1.44 -1.77
N LEU A 9 -16.35 0.31 -1.13
CA LEU A 9 -15.69 -0.82 -1.79
C LEU A 9 -16.66 -1.51 -2.74
N SER A 10 -17.91 -1.76 -2.30
CA SER A 10 -18.96 -2.37 -3.12
C SER A 10 -19.16 -1.61 -4.45
N LYS A 11 -19.16 -0.26 -4.42
CA LYS A 11 -19.24 0.58 -5.63
C LYS A 11 -18.06 0.40 -6.58
N LEU A 12 -16.85 0.22 -6.05
CA LEU A 12 -15.65 -0.02 -6.88
C LEU A 12 -15.66 -1.42 -7.49
N LEU A 13 -16.17 -2.42 -6.77
CA LEU A 13 -16.26 -3.80 -7.23
C LEU A 13 -17.33 -4.00 -8.30
N GLY A 14 -18.42 -3.22 -8.26
CA GLY A 14 -19.55 -3.37 -9.20
C GLY A 14 -19.22 -3.15 -10.69
N ASN A 15 -18.05 -2.63 -11.03
CA ASN A 15 -17.64 -2.32 -12.41
C ASN A 15 -16.46 -3.15 -12.92
N ILE A 16 -16.10 -4.23 -12.22
CA ILE A 16 -15.03 -5.16 -12.59
C ILE A 16 -15.56 -6.60 -12.63
N SER A 17 -14.86 -7.51 -13.30
CA SER A 17 -15.29 -8.91 -13.43
C SER A 17 -15.27 -9.65 -12.09
N THR A 18 -16.03 -10.74 -11.96
CA THR A 18 -16.09 -11.55 -10.73
C THR A 18 -14.70 -12.02 -10.29
N ASP A 19 -13.83 -12.45 -11.22
CA ASP A 19 -12.47 -12.87 -10.90
C ASP A 19 -11.63 -11.71 -10.33
N GLN A 20 -11.76 -10.53 -10.92
CA GLN A 20 -11.10 -9.32 -10.40
C GLN A 20 -11.65 -8.93 -9.03
N GLN A 21 -12.96 -9.08 -8.81
CA GLN A 21 -13.57 -8.83 -7.49
C GLN A 21 -13.01 -9.79 -6.45
N ASN A 22 -12.95 -11.08 -6.75
CA ASN A 22 -12.41 -12.09 -5.85
C ASN A 22 -10.96 -11.79 -5.45
N TYR A 23 -10.14 -11.36 -6.42
CA TYR A 23 -8.75 -11.00 -6.17
C TYR A 23 -8.62 -9.75 -5.28
N VAL A 24 -9.47 -8.73 -5.47
CA VAL A 24 -9.55 -7.56 -4.56
C VAL A 24 -9.99 -7.98 -3.16
N LEU A 25 -10.99 -8.86 -3.06
CA LEU A 25 -11.53 -9.35 -1.79
C LEU A 25 -10.51 -10.21 -1.03
N GLU A 26 -9.68 -10.96 -1.73
CA GLU A 26 -8.57 -11.71 -1.15
C GLU A 26 -7.52 -10.77 -0.55
N ALA A 27 -7.16 -9.70 -1.29
CA ALA A 27 -6.27 -8.66 -0.76
C ALA A 27 -6.85 -7.99 0.49
N ARG A 28 -8.16 -7.66 0.49
CA ARG A 28 -8.87 -7.18 1.67
C ARG A 28 -8.78 -8.17 2.84
N LYS A 29 -9.04 -9.45 2.58
CA LYS A 29 -9.02 -10.50 3.62
C LYS A 29 -7.64 -10.60 4.26
N GLN A 30 -6.56 -10.54 3.47
CA GLN A 30 -5.21 -10.56 3.99
C GLN A 30 -4.88 -9.33 4.85
N ILE A 31 -5.31 -8.14 4.44
CA ILE A 31 -5.12 -6.92 5.24
C ILE A 31 -5.85 -7.01 6.59
N LEU A 32 -7.11 -7.46 6.59
CA LEU A 32 -7.89 -7.57 7.81
C LEU A 32 -7.48 -8.74 8.70
N GLY A 33 -6.96 -9.82 8.11
CA GLY A 33 -6.48 -10.99 8.84
C GLY A 33 -5.07 -10.85 9.39
N PHE A 34 -4.39 -9.72 9.16
CA PHE A 34 -3.00 -9.53 9.58
C PHE A 34 -2.84 -9.20 11.07
N ASP A 35 -3.69 -8.34 11.61
CA ASP A 35 -3.69 -7.93 13.03
C ASP A 35 -5.13 -7.62 13.43
N ASP A 36 -5.61 -8.23 14.53
CA ASP A 36 -7.00 -8.13 15.00
C ASP A 36 -7.44 -6.69 15.35
N HIS A 37 -6.49 -5.77 15.55
CA HIS A 37 -6.78 -4.36 15.81
C HIS A 37 -7.00 -3.54 14.54
N ILE A 38 -6.67 -4.09 13.36
CA ILE A 38 -6.95 -3.43 12.08
C ILE A 38 -8.46 -3.42 11.87
N ILE A 39 -8.98 -2.23 11.59
CA ILE A 39 -10.37 -2.07 11.17
C ILE A 39 -10.45 -1.58 9.73
N GLU A 40 -11.58 -1.87 9.10
CA GLU A 40 -11.98 -1.32 7.82
C GLU A 40 -12.96 -0.16 8.04
N VAL A 41 -12.70 0.99 7.40
CA VAL A 41 -13.62 2.13 7.42
C VAL A 41 -13.91 2.59 6.01
N GLY A 42 -15.17 2.47 5.60
CA GLY A 42 -15.68 3.09 4.38
C GLY A 42 -15.85 4.61 4.53
N ARG A 43 -15.43 5.34 3.50
CA ARG A 43 -15.65 6.79 3.30
C ARG A 43 -16.46 7.01 2.03
N THR A 44 -16.72 8.26 1.66
CA THR A 44 -17.47 8.56 0.42
C THR A 44 -16.84 7.95 -0.84
N THR A 45 -15.51 7.95 -0.94
CA THR A 45 -14.79 7.51 -2.15
C THR A 45 -13.59 6.61 -1.84
N SER A 46 -13.45 6.12 -0.61
CA SER A 46 -12.31 5.30 -0.23
C SER A 46 -12.70 4.29 0.83
N THR A 47 -11.93 3.22 0.91
CA THR A 47 -12.02 2.25 1.99
C THR A 47 -10.65 2.18 2.63
N GLU A 48 -10.55 2.56 3.89
CA GLU A 48 -9.30 2.76 4.62
C GLU A 48 -9.10 1.61 5.63
N TYR A 49 -7.84 1.22 5.85
CA TYR A 49 -7.47 0.19 6.81
C TYR A 49 -6.38 0.69 7.74
N GLY A 50 -6.48 0.36 9.03
CA GLY A 50 -5.47 0.69 10.04
C GLY A 50 -6.02 0.67 11.45
N LEU A 51 -5.26 1.24 12.39
CA LEU A 51 -5.66 1.23 13.81
C LEU A 51 -6.84 2.14 14.09
N ARG A 52 -7.78 1.58 14.84
CA ARG A 52 -9.02 2.21 15.28
C ARG A 52 -8.78 3.50 16.06
N LYS A 53 -9.48 4.57 15.67
CA LYS A 53 -9.64 5.83 16.40
C LYS A 53 -11.13 6.04 16.71
N GLY A 54 -11.61 5.48 17.82
CA GLY A 54 -13.05 5.45 18.12
C GLY A 54 -13.82 4.53 17.16
N GLU A 55 -15.14 4.66 17.06
CA GLU A 55 -15.97 3.65 16.38
C GLU A 55 -15.87 3.65 14.85
N LYS A 56 -15.68 4.82 14.22
CA LYS A 56 -15.80 5.00 12.75
C LYS A 56 -14.63 5.76 12.13
N GLN A 57 -13.48 5.75 12.78
CA GLN A 57 -12.28 6.42 12.27
C GLN A 57 -11.03 5.59 12.49
N ILE A 58 -10.01 5.90 11.68
CA ILE A 58 -8.66 5.35 11.76
C ILE A 58 -7.72 6.51 12.09
N TYR A 59 -6.69 6.26 12.90
CA TYR A 59 -5.62 7.24 13.07
C TYR A 59 -4.92 7.45 11.73
N LYS A 60 -4.94 8.68 11.19
CA LYS A 60 -4.32 8.98 9.88
C LYS A 60 -2.84 8.55 9.81
N THR A 61 -2.13 8.61 10.94
CA THR A 61 -0.73 8.22 11.05
C THR A 61 -0.51 6.71 11.19
N LEU A 62 -1.57 5.94 11.45
CA LEU A 62 -1.55 4.49 11.65
C LEU A 62 -2.45 3.78 10.63
N MET A 63 -2.68 4.42 9.49
CA MET A 63 -3.33 3.80 8.33
C MET A 63 -2.29 2.97 7.57
N CYS A 64 -2.60 1.71 7.26
CA CYS A 64 -1.67 0.80 6.56
C CYS A 64 -1.97 0.67 5.07
N ALA A 65 -3.25 0.71 4.70
CA ALA A 65 -3.71 0.51 3.33
C ALA A 65 -4.97 1.32 3.04
N LYS A 66 -5.26 1.53 1.75
CA LYS A 66 -6.57 2.02 1.31
C LYS A 66 -6.89 1.62 -0.12
N PHE A 67 -8.17 1.32 -0.36
CA PHE A 67 -8.74 1.28 -1.70
C PHE A 67 -9.31 2.65 -2.08
N ILE A 68 -9.00 3.11 -3.29
CA ILE A 68 -9.52 4.35 -3.86
C ILE A 68 -9.95 4.12 -5.31
N PRO A 69 -10.81 4.96 -5.92
CA PRO A 69 -11.08 4.90 -7.34
C PRO A 69 -9.84 5.25 -8.16
N PHE A 70 -9.75 4.70 -9.37
CA PHE A 70 -8.66 4.97 -10.30
C PHE A 70 -8.53 6.47 -10.58
N HIS A 71 -9.66 7.10 -10.88
CA HIS A 71 -9.85 8.55 -11.04
C HIS A 71 -11.22 8.94 -10.48
N ARG A 72 -11.45 10.25 -10.26
CA ARG A 72 -12.82 10.72 -9.98
C ARG A 72 -13.76 10.30 -11.11
N GLY A 73 -14.86 9.64 -10.77
CA GLY A 73 -15.83 9.11 -11.73
C GLY A 73 -15.47 7.78 -12.40
N VAL A 74 -14.25 7.26 -12.20
CA VAL A 74 -13.84 5.94 -12.69
C VAL A 74 -13.85 4.94 -11.55
N TYR A 75 -14.93 4.16 -11.46
CA TYR A 75 -15.18 3.21 -10.39
C TYR A 75 -14.43 1.88 -10.57
N ARG A 76 -13.09 1.96 -10.66
CA ARG A 76 -12.21 0.79 -10.59
C ARG A 76 -11.27 0.96 -9.40
N PRO A 77 -11.05 -0.06 -8.57
CA PRO A 77 -10.24 0.09 -7.38
C PRO A 77 -8.75 0.23 -7.74
N LYS A 78 -8.05 1.06 -6.97
CA LYS A 78 -6.60 1.08 -6.79
C LYS A 78 -6.30 0.71 -5.36
N LEU A 79 -5.26 -0.08 -5.13
CA LEU A 79 -4.74 -0.35 -3.80
C LEU A 79 -3.51 0.51 -3.53
N LEU A 80 -3.57 1.28 -2.45
CA LEU A 80 -2.45 2.03 -1.93
C LEU A 80 -1.95 1.38 -0.64
N LEU A 81 -0.63 1.18 -0.55
CA LEU A 81 0.07 0.57 0.57
C LEU A 81 1.19 1.50 1.06
N LEU A 82 1.54 1.43 2.35
CA LEU A 82 2.77 2.04 2.85
C LEU A 82 3.94 1.08 2.65
N LEU A 83 4.89 1.47 1.80
CA LEU A 83 6.03 0.63 1.45
C LEU A 83 7.37 1.31 1.71
N PRO A 84 8.42 0.54 2.02
CA PRO A 84 9.76 1.06 2.22
C PRO A 84 10.35 1.65 0.94
N TYR A 85 11.03 2.77 1.09
CA TYR A 85 11.77 3.46 0.02
C TYR A 85 13.04 4.15 0.57
N PRO A 86 14.06 4.37 -0.27
CA PRO A 86 15.31 5.01 0.12
C PRO A 86 15.12 6.53 0.20
N LYS A 87 14.74 7.01 1.39
CA LYS A 87 14.32 8.41 1.62
C LYS A 87 15.33 9.43 1.13
N ARG A 88 16.62 9.25 1.42
CA ARG A 88 17.66 10.23 1.04
C ARG A 88 18.00 10.22 -0.45
N GLU A 89 17.94 9.06 -1.11
CA GLU A 89 18.24 8.96 -2.53
C GLU A 89 17.13 9.60 -3.38
N TRP A 90 15.87 9.41 -2.97
CA TRP A 90 14.73 9.89 -3.77
C TRP A 90 14.21 11.26 -3.37
N ALA A 91 14.40 11.69 -2.11
CA ALA A 91 14.03 13.05 -1.68
C ALA A 91 15.17 14.07 -1.85
N GLY A 92 16.40 13.63 -2.13
CA GLY A 92 17.63 14.43 -2.04
C GLY A 92 18.11 15.12 -3.32
N GLN A 93 17.46 14.93 -4.48
CA GLN A 93 17.93 15.52 -5.74
C GLN A 93 17.79 17.06 -5.81
N GLY A 94 17.15 17.71 -4.83
CA GLY A 94 16.86 19.16 -4.86
C GLY A 94 17.68 20.05 -3.92
N SER A 95 18.52 19.51 -3.04
CA SER A 95 19.33 20.33 -2.13
C SER A 95 20.78 19.90 -2.23
N GLY A 96 21.67 20.78 -2.71
CA GLY A 96 23.12 20.56 -2.88
C GLY A 96 23.90 20.35 -1.58
N ARG A 97 23.37 19.54 -0.66
CA ARG A 97 23.98 19.18 0.61
C ARG A 97 24.49 17.74 0.51
N THR A 98 25.80 17.62 0.51
CA THR A 98 26.56 16.36 0.51
C THR A 98 26.46 15.67 1.87
N TYR A 99 25.26 15.26 2.29
CA TYR A 99 25.11 14.40 3.46
C TYR A 99 25.57 12.98 3.13
N LYS A 100 26.12 12.26 4.13
CA LYS A 100 26.53 10.86 4.01
C LYS A 100 25.44 10.04 3.30
N ARG A 101 25.85 9.28 2.27
CA ARG A 101 25.01 8.36 1.46
C ARG A 101 24.54 7.13 2.25
N GLU A 102 24.21 7.29 3.52
CA GLU A 102 23.56 6.24 4.29
C GLU A 102 22.13 6.07 3.77
N LYS A 103 21.79 4.84 3.40
CA LYS A 103 20.42 4.49 2.97
C LYS A 103 19.51 4.57 4.18
N VAL A 104 18.71 5.63 4.24
CA VAL A 104 17.69 5.80 5.29
C VAL A 104 16.37 5.23 4.78
N LYS A 105 15.87 4.21 5.49
CA LYS A 105 14.52 3.68 5.29
C LYS A 105 13.49 4.77 5.59
N GLY A 106 12.61 5.05 4.63
CA GLY A 106 11.34 5.74 4.88
C GLY A 106 10.18 4.87 4.43
N LEU A 107 8.96 5.18 4.87
CA LEU A 107 7.74 4.64 4.27
C LEU A 107 7.04 5.71 3.43
N THR A 108 6.50 5.30 2.30
CA THR A 108 5.72 6.16 1.41
C THR A 108 4.51 5.42 0.87
N TRP A 109 3.52 6.15 0.41
CA TRP A 109 2.38 5.56 -0.26
C TRP A 109 2.80 5.06 -1.64
N VAL A 110 2.35 3.86 -1.98
CA VAL A 110 2.63 3.21 -3.26
C VAL A 110 1.35 2.61 -3.81
N GLU A 111 1.06 2.87 -5.08
CA GLU A 111 0.03 2.15 -5.83
C GLU A 111 0.60 0.84 -6.35
N ALA A 112 -0.01 -0.27 -5.93
CA ALA A 112 0.25 -1.59 -6.50
C ALA A 112 -0.77 -1.83 -7.62
N SER A 113 -0.30 -1.88 -8.87
CA SER A 113 -1.18 -1.94 -10.03
C SER A 113 -0.67 -2.94 -11.05
N HIS A 114 -1.58 -3.83 -11.44
CA HIS A 114 -1.36 -4.80 -12.50
C HIS A 114 -1.50 -4.12 -13.87
N THR A 115 -0.60 -4.47 -14.80
CA THR A 115 -0.63 -3.97 -16.20
C THR A 115 -1.98 -4.22 -16.87
N LYS A 116 -2.62 -5.35 -16.57
CA LYS A 116 -4.05 -5.56 -16.82
C LYS A 116 -4.77 -5.45 -15.47
N ALA A 117 -5.70 -4.51 -15.35
CA ALA A 117 -6.33 -4.17 -14.07
C ALA A 117 -6.82 -5.43 -13.34
N TRP A 118 -6.30 -5.66 -12.12
CA TRP A 118 -6.68 -6.78 -11.25
C TRP A 118 -6.56 -8.18 -11.88
N ASP A 119 -5.72 -8.34 -12.90
CA ASP A 119 -5.36 -9.64 -13.46
C ASP A 119 -4.09 -10.15 -12.78
N GLN A 120 -4.26 -11.14 -11.90
CA GLN A 120 -3.18 -11.78 -11.14
C GLN A 120 -2.05 -12.35 -12.00
N ASN A 121 -2.32 -12.67 -13.28
CA ASN A 121 -1.33 -13.22 -14.20
C ASN A 121 -0.53 -12.14 -14.93
N SER A 122 -0.93 -10.87 -14.79
CA SER A 122 -0.27 -9.76 -15.46
C SER A 122 0.80 -9.13 -14.57
N GLN A 123 1.80 -8.51 -15.18
CA GLN A 123 2.92 -7.90 -14.46
C GLN A 123 2.42 -6.85 -13.46
N LEU A 124 2.94 -6.92 -12.22
CA LEU A 124 2.66 -5.97 -11.15
C LEU A 124 3.69 -4.84 -11.15
N LYS A 125 3.20 -3.60 -11.10
CA LYS A 125 4.00 -2.38 -11.03
C LYS A 125 3.69 -1.60 -9.76
N LEU A 126 4.71 -0.97 -9.22
CA LEU A 126 4.68 -0.19 -8.00
C LEU A 126 4.93 1.29 -8.32
N TYR A 127 3.95 2.16 -8.06
CA TYR A 127 4.02 3.60 -8.33
C TYR A 127 4.17 4.38 -7.02
N PHE A 128 5.32 4.99 -6.80
CA PHE A 128 5.70 5.59 -5.51
C PHE A 128 5.34 7.07 -5.43
N TYR A 129 4.75 7.51 -4.32
CA TYR A 129 4.36 8.90 -4.07
C TYR A 129 5.22 9.55 -2.97
N THR A 130 6.50 9.82 -3.26
CA THR A 130 7.46 10.33 -2.26
C THR A 130 7.32 11.82 -1.92
N GLY A 131 6.46 12.56 -2.63
CA GLY A 131 6.15 13.95 -2.35
C GLY A 131 5.08 14.17 -1.27
N LYS A 132 4.80 15.43 -0.95
CA LYS A 132 3.71 15.82 -0.03
C LYS A 132 2.31 15.54 -0.61
N SER A 133 2.21 15.38 -1.93
CA SER A 133 0.96 15.14 -2.66
C SER A 133 0.96 13.75 -3.28
N GLN A 134 -0.20 13.09 -3.25
CA GLN A 134 -0.47 11.82 -3.95
C GLN A 134 -1.03 12.03 -5.37
N SER A 135 -0.91 13.25 -5.92
CA SER A 135 -1.45 13.60 -7.24
C SER A 135 -0.62 13.03 -8.40
N ARG A 136 0.67 12.80 -8.20
CA ARG A 136 1.59 12.28 -9.22
C ARG A 136 2.63 11.37 -8.55
N TYR A 137 2.86 10.20 -9.13
CA TYR A 137 3.94 9.33 -8.69
C TYR A 137 5.30 9.92 -9.09
N SER A 138 6.30 9.69 -8.24
CA SER A 138 7.67 10.16 -8.40
C SER A 138 8.56 9.11 -9.06
N SER A 139 8.24 7.83 -8.87
CA SER A 139 8.99 6.69 -9.42
C SER A 139 8.06 5.52 -9.71
N VAL A 140 8.47 4.64 -10.61
CA VAL A 140 7.78 3.39 -10.94
C VAL A 140 8.79 2.27 -10.92
N MET A 141 8.46 1.14 -10.29
CA MET A 141 9.30 -0.04 -10.25
C MET A 141 8.50 -1.31 -10.52
N ASP A 142 9.14 -2.27 -11.19
CA ASP A 142 8.69 -3.65 -11.22
C ASP A 142 9.14 -4.39 -9.94
N LEU A 143 8.63 -5.61 -9.72
CA LEU A 143 8.90 -6.36 -8.49
C LEU A 143 10.38 -6.71 -8.29
N THR A 144 11.09 -7.16 -9.34
CA THR A 144 12.49 -7.59 -9.20
C THR A 144 13.43 -6.45 -8.80
N PRO A 145 13.42 -5.26 -9.46
CA PRO A 145 14.20 -4.12 -8.97
C PRO A 145 13.80 -3.68 -7.56
N TYR A 146 12.52 -3.77 -7.22
CA TYR A 146 12.03 -3.42 -5.89
C TYR A 146 12.53 -4.41 -4.81
N GLU A 147 12.54 -5.70 -5.10
CA GLU A 147 13.10 -6.76 -4.25
C GLU A 147 14.57 -6.47 -3.91
N SER A 148 15.40 -6.25 -4.93
CA SER A 148 16.82 -5.90 -4.73
C SER A 148 17.01 -4.61 -3.93
N MET A 149 16.14 -3.62 -4.14
CA MET A 149 16.15 -2.40 -3.33
C MET A 149 15.82 -2.69 -1.86
N CYS A 150 14.82 -3.54 -1.60
CA CYS A 150 14.42 -3.95 -0.26
C CYS A 150 15.50 -4.78 0.45
N HIS A 151 16.19 -5.70 -0.23
CA HIS A 151 17.34 -6.42 0.33
C HIS A 151 18.38 -5.46 0.87
N LEU A 152 18.77 -4.49 0.06
CA LEU A 152 19.77 -3.49 0.42
C LEU A 152 19.29 -2.51 1.51
N LEU A 153 18.00 -2.19 1.53
CA LEU A 153 17.44 -1.18 2.43
C LEU A 153 17.06 -1.74 3.81
N LEU A 154 16.62 -3.00 3.86
CA LEU A 154 16.11 -3.66 5.06
C LEU A 154 17.11 -4.67 5.63
N GLY A 155 18.15 -5.04 4.89
CA GLY A 155 19.11 -6.08 5.30
C GLY A 155 18.51 -7.48 5.35
N LYS A 156 17.45 -7.74 4.59
CA LYS A 156 16.73 -9.02 4.53
C LYS A 156 16.97 -9.68 3.18
N GLU A 157 17.81 -10.71 3.12
CA GLU A 157 18.18 -11.41 1.88
C GLU A 157 17.14 -12.44 1.43
N ASP A 158 16.20 -12.80 2.32
CA ASP A 158 15.17 -13.82 2.13
C ASP A 158 13.88 -13.29 1.48
N LEU A 159 13.78 -11.98 1.26
CA LEU A 159 12.60 -11.39 0.61
C LEU A 159 12.52 -11.84 -0.84
N LYS A 160 11.37 -12.39 -1.24
CA LYS A 160 11.09 -12.72 -2.62
C LYS A 160 9.69 -12.25 -2.98
N PHE A 161 9.58 -11.45 -4.04
CA PHE A 161 8.30 -10.87 -4.47
C PHE A 161 7.84 -11.49 -5.78
N THR A 162 6.77 -12.27 -5.70
CA THR A 162 6.16 -12.96 -6.85
C THR A 162 4.74 -12.50 -7.12
N SER A 163 4.09 -11.87 -6.13
CA SER A 163 2.67 -11.53 -6.16
C SER A 163 2.36 -10.21 -5.46
N LEU A 164 1.13 -9.73 -5.64
CA LEU A 164 0.59 -8.63 -4.85
C LEU A 164 0.59 -8.93 -3.35
N PHE A 165 0.34 -10.18 -2.97
CA PHE A 165 0.21 -10.60 -1.59
C PHE A 165 1.54 -10.58 -0.84
N ASP A 166 2.66 -10.83 -1.53
CA ASP A 166 4.01 -10.65 -0.96
C ASP A 166 4.26 -9.17 -0.61
N ILE A 167 3.80 -8.26 -1.48
CA ILE A 167 3.90 -6.82 -1.28
C ILE A 167 2.98 -6.33 -0.15
N ILE A 168 1.76 -6.87 -0.05
CA ILE A 168 0.85 -6.60 1.07
C ILE A 168 1.50 -7.05 2.39
N ASN A 169 2.07 -8.27 2.44
CA ASN A 169 2.77 -8.76 3.62
C ASN A 169 3.93 -7.86 4.04
N LEU A 170 4.77 -7.43 3.09
CA LEU A 170 5.84 -6.47 3.38
C LEU A 170 5.28 -5.16 3.96
N ALA A 171 4.27 -4.58 3.34
CA ALA A 171 3.66 -3.32 3.76
C ALA A 171 3.13 -3.40 5.20
N LEU A 172 2.42 -4.48 5.52
CA LEU A 172 1.80 -4.69 6.83
C LEU A 172 2.85 -4.94 7.91
N ASN A 173 3.89 -5.74 7.62
CA ASN A 173 5.02 -5.95 8.54
C ASN A 173 5.76 -4.64 8.84
N GLU A 174 6.06 -3.83 7.84
CA GLU A 174 6.74 -2.54 8.05
C GLU A 174 5.84 -1.53 8.78
N TRP A 175 4.53 -1.54 8.52
CA TRP A 175 3.57 -0.76 9.28
C TRP A 175 3.52 -1.18 10.75
N LYS A 176 3.52 -2.48 11.04
CA LYS A 176 3.47 -3.01 12.42
C LYS A 176 4.70 -2.56 13.22
N LEU A 177 5.90 -2.65 12.63
CA LEU A 177 7.12 -2.14 13.25
C LEU A 177 7.00 -0.65 13.62
N GLN A 178 6.38 0.17 12.75
CA GLN A 178 6.16 1.59 13.06
C GLN A 178 5.13 1.84 14.16
N VAL A 179 4.16 0.95 14.33
CA VAL A 179 3.19 1.01 15.42
C VAL A 179 3.91 0.67 16.72
N ASP A 180 4.62 -0.45 16.75
CA ASP A 180 5.29 -0.95 17.96
C ASP A 180 6.41 0.01 18.44
N GLU A 181 7.13 0.67 17.53
CA GLU A 181 8.12 1.71 17.86
C GLU A 181 7.52 2.97 18.52
N ARG A 182 6.21 3.22 18.37
CA ARG A 182 5.53 4.40 18.98
C ARG A 182 4.97 4.14 20.36
N ASP A 183 4.75 2.87 20.69
CA ASP A 183 4.23 2.45 21.98
C ASP A 183 5.36 2.26 23.02
N GLN A 184 6.63 2.41 22.60
CA GLN A 184 7.84 2.45 23.45
C GLN A 184 8.22 3.88 23.82
#